data_AF-A0A6N7RL48-F1
#
_entry.id   AF-A0A6N7RL48-F1
#
_cell.length_a   1.000
_cell.length_b   1.000
_cell.length_c   1.000
_cell.angle_alpha   90.00
_cell.angle_beta   90.00
_cell.angle_gamma   90.00
#
_symmetry.space_group_name_H-M   'P 1'
#
loop_
_entity.id
_entity.type
_entity.pdbx_description
1 polymer ?
#
loop_
_entity_poly.entity_id
_entity_poly.type
_entity_poly.pdbx_seq_one_letter_code
_entity_poly.pdbx_strand_id
1 'polypeptide(L)'
;MSWHEPGTAGPKRMRDRKAAVAVALVAVLIQTALYFAPLVVQYAEGDTAEVAIATADGGAGGEYAFSLEREYADEEGRTVYRCVSDSRPAVVMELRREFRWLPQLRWSQSVVPGPLIDDPGPYYELVNKDEWRESYLEWNREQMRQEAENGGSLLTDPPQGGEDG
;
A
#
# COMPACT_ATOMS: atom_id res chain seq x y z
N MET A 1 -52.21 47.82 25.42
CA MET A 1 -51.14 47.47 24.47
C MET A 1 -49.82 47.99 25.03
N SER A 2 -49.10 47.15 25.79
CA SER A 2 -47.75 47.47 26.25
C SER A 2 -46.74 46.86 25.29
N TRP A 3 -45.88 47.71 24.73
CA TRP A 3 -44.79 47.33 23.84
C TRP A 3 -43.74 46.51 24.61
N HIS A 4 -43.34 45.36 24.07
CA HIS A 4 -42.17 44.63 24.56
C HIS A 4 -40.91 45.38 24.11
N GLU A 5 -40.11 45.87 25.07
CA GLU A 5 -38.77 46.38 24.78
C GLU A 5 -37.82 45.25 24.33
N PRO A 6 -36.92 45.51 23.37
CA PRO A 6 -35.94 44.54 22.94
C PRO A 6 -34.90 44.36 24.05
N GLY A 7 -34.86 43.15 24.62
CA GLY A 7 -33.87 42.79 25.63
C GLY A 7 -32.46 43.10 25.13
N THR A 8 -31.80 44.02 25.81
CA THR A 8 -30.41 44.40 25.58
C THR A 8 -29.54 43.16 25.80
N ALA A 9 -28.95 42.65 24.72
CA ALA A 9 -27.95 41.58 24.79
C ALA A 9 -26.70 42.14 25.48
N GLY A 10 -26.65 42.02 26.81
CA GLY A 10 -25.59 42.60 27.64
C GLY A 10 -24.19 42.00 27.37
N PRO A 11 -23.12 42.68 27.85
CA PRO A 11 -21.71 42.31 27.63
C PRO A 11 -21.33 40.90 28.09
N LYS A 12 -22.09 40.32 29.02
CA LYS A 12 -21.92 38.94 29.51
C LYS A 12 -22.10 37.91 28.38
N ARG A 13 -23.11 38.12 27.51
CA ARG A 13 -23.43 37.22 26.38
C ARG A 13 -22.33 37.21 25.30
N MET A 14 -21.59 38.31 25.12
CA MET A 14 -20.42 38.36 24.23
C MET A 14 -19.18 37.70 24.83
N ARG A 15 -18.98 37.82 26.15
CA ARG A 15 -17.85 37.21 26.87
C ARG A 15 -17.96 35.69 26.90
N ASP A 16 -19.17 35.16 27.10
CA ASP A 16 -19.45 33.72 27.07
C ASP A 16 -19.26 33.13 25.66
N ARG A 17 -19.63 33.87 24.60
CA ARG A 17 -19.36 33.48 23.21
C ARG A 17 -17.86 33.42 22.89
N LYS A 18 -17.07 34.39 23.36
CA LYS A 18 -15.60 34.38 23.18
C LYS A 18 -14.96 33.20 23.92
N ALA A 19 -15.42 32.90 25.13
CA ALA A 19 -14.97 31.72 25.88
C ALA A 19 -15.33 30.41 25.17
N ALA A 20 -16.56 30.29 24.66
CA ALA A 20 -17.00 29.11 23.91
C ALA A 20 -16.18 28.90 22.62
N VAL A 21 -15.88 29.97 21.87
CA VAL A 21 -15.01 29.91 20.69
C VAL A 21 -13.59 29.49 21.08
N ALA A 22 -13.03 30.03 22.16
CA ALA A 22 -11.70 29.64 22.63
C ALA A 22 -11.64 28.15 23.02
N VAL A 23 -12.65 27.65 23.73
CA VAL A 23 -12.76 26.22 24.08
C VAL A 23 -12.89 25.35 22.82
N ALA A 24 -13.71 25.76 21.84
CA ALA A 24 -13.85 25.04 20.59
C ALA A 24 -12.52 24.99 19.80
N LEU A 25 -11.76 26.08 19.74
CA LEU A 25 -10.45 26.12 19.09
C LEU A 25 -9.44 25.19 19.79
N VAL A 26 -9.41 25.20 21.12
CA VAL A 26 -8.54 24.29 21.89
C VAL A 26 -8.94 22.84 21.65
N ALA A 27 -10.24 22.53 21.62
CA ALA A 27 -10.72 21.19 21.32
C ALA A 27 -10.30 20.72 19.92
N VAL A 28 -10.40 21.60 18.90
CA VAL A 28 -9.93 21.31 17.54
C VAL A 28 -8.42 21.06 17.52
N LEU A 29 -7.61 21.87 18.20
CA LEU A 29 -6.17 21.67 18.27
C LEU A 29 -5.80 20.35 18.96
N ILE A 30 -6.46 20.02 20.06
CA ILE A 30 -6.26 18.74 20.76
C ILE A 30 -6.62 17.58 19.84
N GLN A 31 -7.76 17.65 19.14
CA GLN A 31 -8.20 16.59 18.24
C GLN A 31 -7.21 16.40 17.07
N THR A 32 -6.71 17.49 16.50
CA THR A 32 -5.67 17.46 15.46
C THR A 32 -4.37 16.85 15.98
N ALA A 33 -3.93 17.24 17.18
CA ALA A 33 -2.74 16.67 17.80
C ALA A 33 -2.89 15.17 18.08
N LEU A 34 -4.04 14.73 18.59
CA LEU A 34 -4.33 13.32 18.83
C LEU A 34 -4.37 12.49 17.55
N TYR A 35 -4.82 13.08 16.43
CA TYR A 35 -4.79 12.42 15.13
C TYR A 35 -3.36 12.24 14.60
N PHE A 36 -2.53 13.29 14.66
CA PHE A 36 -1.18 13.28 14.09
C PHE A 36 -0.12 12.63 14.99
N ALA A 37 -0.32 12.62 16.32
CA ALA A 37 0.64 12.03 17.26
C ALA A 37 1.07 10.59 16.89
N PRO A 38 0.16 9.62 16.66
CA PRO A 38 0.57 8.28 16.25
C PRO A 38 1.24 8.25 14.87
N LEU A 39 0.84 9.12 13.94
CA LEU A 39 1.44 9.18 12.60
C LEU A 39 2.88 9.70 12.64
N VAL A 40 3.17 10.69 13.50
CA VAL A 40 4.54 11.17 13.71
C VAL A 40 5.43 10.08 14.30
N VAL A 41 4.91 9.26 15.22
CA VAL A 41 5.64 8.11 15.76
C VAL A 41 5.97 7.12 14.65
N GLN A 42 4.99 6.71 13.86
CA GLN A 42 5.20 5.79 12.73
C GLN A 42 6.16 6.36 11.67
N TYR A 43 6.12 7.68 11.44
CA TYR A 43 7.04 8.36 10.54
C TYR A 43 8.48 8.25 11.05
N ALA A 44 8.68 8.46 12.36
CA ALA A 44 9.98 8.47 13.03
C ALA A 44 10.57 7.08 13.29
N GLU A 45 9.75 6.03 13.42
CA GLU A 45 10.20 4.63 13.60
C GLU A 45 11.13 4.14 12.47
N GLY A 46 11.09 4.80 11.31
CA GLY A 46 12.07 4.63 10.24
C GLY A 46 11.77 3.46 9.30
N ASP A 47 12.66 3.28 8.33
CA ASP A 47 12.53 2.27 7.29
C ASP A 47 13.14 0.95 7.77
N THR A 48 12.46 -0.17 7.52
CA THR A 48 13.00 -1.50 7.82
C THR A 48 12.95 -2.39 6.59
N ALA A 49 13.99 -3.19 6.41
CA ALA A 49 14.06 -4.16 5.33
C ALA A 49 13.02 -5.26 5.48
N GLU A 50 12.68 -5.64 6.72
CA GLU A 50 11.72 -6.68 7.03
C GLU A 50 10.31 -6.32 6.53
N VAL A 51 9.90 -5.06 6.71
CA VAL A 51 8.58 -4.59 6.22
C VAL A 51 8.59 -4.46 4.70
N ALA A 52 9.72 -4.08 4.08
CA ALA A 52 9.86 -4.07 2.63
C ALA A 52 9.71 -5.48 2.04
N ILE A 53 10.38 -6.48 2.61
CA ILE A 53 10.26 -7.89 2.20
C ILE A 53 8.81 -8.36 2.36
N ALA A 54 8.19 -8.12 3.53
CA ALA A 54 6.79 -8.52 3.76
C ALA A 54 5.82 -7.86 2.77
N THR A 55 6.11 -6.62 2.35
CA THR A 55 5.32 -5.93 1.33
C THR A 55 5.50 -6.57 -0.05
N ALA A 56 6.73 -6.96 -0.41
CA ALA A 56 7.01 -7.68 -1.65
C ALA A 56 6.31 -9.06 -1.68
N ASP A 57 6.41 -9.83 -0.58
CA ASP A 57 5.76 -11.13 -0.43
C ASP A 57 4.23 -11.04 -0.52
N GLY A 58 3.63 -10.01 0.09
CA GLY A 58 2.20 -9.75 -0.01
C GLY A 58 1.72 -9.54 -1.46
N GLY A 59 2.59 -9.02 -2.33
CA GLY A 59 2.33 -8.87 -3.76
C GLY A 59 2.50 -10.17 -4.57
N ALA A 60 3.27 -11.14 -4.08
CA ALA A 60 3.57 -12.39 -4.77
C ALA A 60 2.45 -13.44 -4.71
N GLY A 61 1.45 -13.25 -3.83
CA GLY A 61 0.34 -14.19 -3.69
C GLY A 61 0.74 -15.60 -3.20
N GLY A 62 1.97 -15.78 -2.71
CA GLY A 62 2.50 -17.05 -2.21
C GLY A 62 3.17 -17.94 -3.27
N GLU A 63 3.37 -17.47 -4.50
CA GLU A 63 3.99 -18.23 -5.59
C GLU A 63 5.53 -18.33 -5.46
N TYR A 64 6.13 -17.36 -4.79
CA TYR A 64 7.56 -17.24 -4.51
C TYR A 64 7.78 -16.30 -3.32
N ALA A 65 8.98 -16.34 -2.74
CA ALA A 65 9.36 -15.52 -1.61
C ALA A 65 10.45 -14.52 -2.01
N PHE A 66 10.39 -13.31 -1.47
CA PHE A 66 11.39 -12.28 -1.66
C PHE A 66 12.44 -12.29 -0.55
N SER A 67 13.66 -11.92 -0.92
CA SER A 67 14.75 -11.65 0.00
C SER A 67 15.42 -10.33 -0.35
N LEU A 68 16.01 -9.66 0.65
CA LEU A 68 16.75 -8.43 0.42
C LEU A 68 18.05 -8.75 -0.33
N GLU A 69 18.20 -8.19 -1.53
CA GLU A 69 19.47 -8.21 -2.25
C GLU A 69 20.37 -7.08 -1.77
N ARG A 70 19.83 -5.86 -1.70
CA ARG A 70 20.57 -4.68 -1.22
C ARG A 70 19.66 -3.57 -0.74
N GLU A 71 20.20 -2.75 0.13
CA GLU A 71 19.66 -1.46 0.55
C GLU A 71 20.58 -0.34 0.06
N TYR A 72 20.01 0.71 -0.51
CA TYR A 72 20.76 1.88 -0.95
C TYR A 72 19.90 3.15 -0.87
N ALA A 73 20.54 4.31 -0.91
CA ALA A 73 19.83 5.59 -0.98
C ALA A 73 19.68 6.05 -2.44
N ASP A 74 18.50 6.55 -2.80
CA ASP A 74 18.28 7.20 -4.10
C ASP A 74 18.96 8.57 -4.19
N GLU A 75 18.81 9.26 -5.33
CA GLU A 75 19.43 10.57 -5.57
C GLU A 75 18.95 11.64 -4.58
N GLU A 76 17.77 11.46 -3.99
CA GLU A 76 17.19 12.32 -2.98
C GLU A 76 17.50 11.88 -1.54
N GLY A 77 18.32 10.84 -1.37
CA GLY A 77 18.74 10.33 -0.06
C GLY A 77 17.70 9.46 0.64
N ARG A 78 16.68 8.97 -0.08
CA ARG A 78 15.64 8.08 0.47
C ARG A 78 16.06 6.64 0.35
N THR A 79 15.74 5.84 1.37
CA THR A 79 16.07 4.41 1.40
C THR A 79 15.26 3.64 0.37
N VAL A 80 15.94 2.84 -0.44
CA VAL A 80 15.38 1.91 -1.42
C VAL A 80 15.84 0.50 -1.09
N TYR A 81 14.88 -0.41 -1.00
CA TYR A 81 15.08 -1.83 -0.75
C TYR A 81 14.91 -2.59 -2.04
N ARG A 82 16.00 -3.16 -2.55
CA ARG A 82 15.95 -4.08 -3.69
C ARG A 82 15.74 -5.49 -3.18
N CYS A 83 14.56 -6.02 -3.46
CA CYS A 83 14.12 -7.36 -3.12
C CYS A 83 14.11 -8.24 -4.37
N VAL A 84 14.61 -9.47 -4.25
CA VAL A 84 14.68 -10.44 -5.35
C VAL A 84 14.00 -11.74 -4.91
N SER A 85 13.18 -12.31 -5.79
CA SER A 85 12.50 -13.57 -5.52
C SER A 85 13.42 -14.78 -5.60
N ASP A 86 13.03 -15.86 -4.93
CA ASP A 86 13.67 -17.18 -5.02
C ASP A 86 13.25 -18.00 -6.26
N SER A 87 12.31 -17.47 -7.05
CA SER A 87 11.84 -18.10 -8.28
C SER A 87 12.88 -18.10 -9.41
N ARG A 88 12.62 -18.90 -10.44
CA ARG A 88 13.42 -18.96 -11.66
C ARG A 88 12.52 -18.85 -12.88
N PRO A 89 12.63 -17.80 -13.71
CA PRO A 89 13.42 -16.56 -13.54
C PRO A 89 13.09 -15.80 -12.26
N ALA A 90 14.06 -15.03 -11.74
CA ALA A 90 13.87 -14.19 -10.57
C ALA A 90 13.06 -12.93 -10.93
N VAL A 91 12.18 -12.51 -10.03
CA VAL A 91 11.41 -11.28 -10.08
C VAL A 91 12.07 -10.27 -9.16
N VAL A 92 12.20 -9.04 -9.63
CA VAL A 92 12.90 -7.97 -8.91
C VAL A 92 11.94 -6.85 -8.55
N MET A 93 11.94 -6.43 -7.28
CA MET A 93 11.18 -5.29 -6.78
C MET A 93 12.10 -4.32 -6.04
N GLU A 94 12.05 -3.05 -6.40
CA GLU A 94 12.65 -1.97 -5.63
C GLU A 94 11.54 -1.20 -4.93
N LEU A 95 11.59 -1.22 -3.60
CA LEU A 95 10.58 -0.63 -2.73
C LEU A 95 11.17 0.55 -1.98
N ARG A 96 10.54 1.71 -2.11
CA ARG A 96 10.88 2.92 -1.35
C ARG A 96 9.79 3.20 -0.33
N ARG A 97 10.16 3.43 0.94
CA ARG A 97 9.18 3.83 1.95
C ARG A 97 8.79 5.28 1.73
N GLU A 98 7.50 5.52 1.74
CA GLU A 98 6.87 6.83 1.67
C GLU A 98 5.88 6.95 2.84
N PHE A 99 5.40 8.17 3.10
CA PHE A 99 4.49 8.42 4.21
C PHE A 99 3.31 9.27 3.80
N ARG A 100 2.12 8.86 4.24
CA ARG A 100 0.88 9.55 3.96
C ARG A 100 0.28 10.15 5.22
N TRP A 101 0.13 11.47 5.21
CA TRP A 101 -0.45 12.22 6.33
C TRP A 101 -1.98 12.28 6.33
N LEU A 102 -2.61 12.14 5.16
CA LEU A 102 -4.06 12.27 4.97
C LEU A 102 -4.58 11.10 4.12
N PRO A 103 -5.81 10.61 4.34
CA PRO A 103 -6.36 9.51 3.55
C PRO A 103 -6.35 9.83 2.05
N GLN A 104 -6.07 8.82 1.22
CA GLN A 104 -6.16 8.97 -0.24
C GLN A 104 -7.33 8.16 -0.78
N LEU A 105 -8.16 8.83 -1.59
CA LEU A 105 -9.20 8.17 -2.36
C LEU A 105 -8.61 7.61 -3.66
N ARG A 106 -8.83 6.32 -3.88
CA ARG A 106 -8.49 5.62 -5.12
C ARG A 106 -9.74 4.96 -5.66
N TRP A 107 -9.83 4.84 -6.98
CA TRP A 107 -10.90 4.08 -7.63
C TRP A 107 -10.41 2.69 -7.95
N SER A 108 -11.12 1.68 -7.45
CA SER A 108 -10.86 0.30 -7.84
C SER A 108 -11.15 0.09 -9.33
N GLN A 109 -10.29 -0.62 -10.03
CA GLN A 109 -10.52 -1.08 -11.40
C GLN A 109 -11.31 -2.41 -11.46
N SER A 110 -11.97 -2.80 -10.37
CA SER A 110 -12.81 -4.00 -10.33
C SER A 110 -14.04 -3.90 -11.26
N VAL A 111 -14.67 -5.05 -11.53
CA VAL A 111 -15.89 -5.18 -12.38
C VAL A 111 -17.00 -4.21 -11.94
N VAL A 112 -17.09 -3.91 -10.65
CA VAL A 112 -17.85 -2.77 -10.13
C VAL A 112 -16.85 -1.77 -9.53
N PRO A 113 -16.62 -0.62 -10.17
CA PRO A 113 -15.76 0.41 -9.63
C PRO A 113 -16.32 0.94 -8.30
N GLY A 114 -15.49 0.95 -7.26
CA GLY A 114 -15.85 1.45 -5.94
C GLY A 114 -14.73 2.32 -5.36
N PRO A 115 -15.06 3.27 -4.47
CA PRO A 115 -14.05 4.04 -3.76
C PRO A 115 -13.30 3.14 -2.78
N LEU A 116 -11.98 3.17 -2.88
CA LEU A 116 -11.07 2.65 -1.88
C LEU A 116 -10.46 3.85 -1.15
N ILE A 117 -10.39 3.75 0.17
CA ILE A 117 -9.69 4.70 1.01
C ILE A 117 -8.45 3.97 1.50
N ASP A 118 -7.26 4.43 1.11
CA ASP A 118 -6.06 3.98 1.82
C ASP A 118 -5.71 4.96 2.94
N ASP A 119 -5.53 4.34 4.10
CA ASP A 119 -5.35 5.02 5.37
C ASP A 119 -4.04 5.83 5.39
N PRO A 120 -3.97 6.88 6.22
CA PRO A 120 -2.72 7.54 6.55
C PRO A 120 -1.75 6.57 7.23
N GLY A 121 -0.46 6.77 6.98
CA GLY A 121 0.61 5.92 7.51
C GLY A 121 1.73 5.67 6.50
N PRO A 122 2.70 4.82 6.86
CA PRO A 122 3.76 4.42 5.96
C PRO A 122 3.22 3.50 4.87
N TYR A 123 3.77 3.62 3.67
CA TYR A 123 3.54 2.69 2.57
C TYR A 123 4.81 2.53 1.76
N TYR A 124 4.92 1.43 1.00
CA TYR A 124 6.05 1.24 0.09
C TYR A 124 5.61 1.47 -1.35
N GLU A 125 6.33 2.35 -2.04
CA GLU A 125 6.17 2.60 -3.46
C GLU A 125 7.12 1.71 -4.26
N LEU A 126 6.59 1.03 -5.28
CA LEU A 126 7.40 0.33 -6.28
C LEU A 126 8.06 1.36 -7.21
N VAL A 127 9.39 1.47 -7.14
CA VAL A 127 10.15 2.49 -7.89
C VAL A 127 10.72 1.96 -9.21
N ASN A 128 10.95 0.65 -9.34
CA ASN A 128 11.45 0.01 -10.57
C ASN A 128 10.32 -0.64 -11.41
N LYS A 129 9.18 0.04 -11.58
CA LYS A 129 7.96 -0.55 -12.20
C LYS A 129 8.19 -1.26 -13.52
N ASP A 130 9.04 -0.72 -14.38
CA ASP A 130 9.31 -1.31 -15.70
C ASP A 130 10.15 -2.60 -15.58
N GLU A 131 11.23 -2.60 -14.79
CA GLU A 131 12.05 -3.80 -14.52
C GLU A 131 11.24 -4.89 -13.81
N TRP A 132 10.44 -4.51 -12.82
CA TRP A 132 9.53 -5.43 -12.15
C TRP A 132 8.55 -6.06 -13.15
N ARG A 133 7.92 -5.25 -14.01
CA ARG A 133 6.96 -5.76 -15.00
C ARG A 133 7.63 -6.70 -15.99
N GLU A 134 8.83 -6.36 -16.46
CA GLU A 134 9.59 -7.20 -17.39
C GLU A 134 9.98 -8.54 -16.77
N SER A 135 10.56 -8.53 -15.56
CA SER A 135 10.93 -9.75 -14.84
C SER A 135 9.73 -10.62 -14.49
N TYR A 136 8.61 -10.03 -14.06
CA TYR A 136 7.36 -10.76 -13.83
C TYR A 136 6.81 -11.39 -15.11
N LEU A 137 6.82 -10.68 -16.25
CA LEU A 137 6.36 -11.23 -17.53
C LEU A 137 7.28 -12.35 -18.05
N GLU A 138 8.58 -12.28 -17.77
CA GLU A 138 9.51 -13.37 -18.07
C GLU A 138 9.23 -14.60 -17.20
N TRP A 139 9.10 -14.40 -15.88
CA TRP A 139 8.72 -15.45 -14.94
C TRP A 139 7.41 -16.14 -15.35
N ASN A 140 6.36 -15.37 -15.64
CA ASN A 140 5.05 -15.91 -16.03
C ASN A 140 5.11 -16.69 -17.35
N ARG A 141 5.90 -16.22 -18.33
CA ARG A 141 6.11 -16.97 -19.59
C ARG A 141 6.81 -18.31 -19.34
N GLU A 142 7.77 -18.34 -18.43
CA GLU A 142 8.45 -19.58 -18.06
C GLU A 142 7.52 -20.54 -17.33
N GLN A 143 6.69 -20.06 -16.39
CA GLN A 143 5.72 -20.92 -15.71
C GLN A 143 4.78 -21.59 -16.72
N MET A 144 4.24 -20.81 -17.66
CA MET A 144 3.38 -21.33 -18.74
C MET A 144 4.11 -22.36 -19.63
N ARG A 145 5.41 -22.17 -19.91
CA ARG A 145 6.22 -23.12 -20.67
C ARG A 145 6.37 -24.44 -19.91
N GLN A 146 6.71 -24.37 -18.62
CA GLN A 146 6.89 -25.56 -17.77
C GLN A 146 5.58 -26.32 -17.59
N GLU A 147 4.45 -25.63 -17.43
CA GLU A 147 3.12 -26.24 -17.38
C GLU A 147 2.77 -26.96 -18.68
N ALA A 148 3.08 -26.37 -19.85
CA ALA A 148 2.86 -27.01 -21.14
C ALA A 148 3.72 -28.27 -21.33
N GLU A 149 4.98 -28.24 -20.88
CA GLU A 149 5.90 -29.38 -20.92
C GLU A 149 5.48 -30.50 -19.95
N ASN A 150 5.04 -30.13 -18.75
CA ASN A 150 4.57 -31.09 -17.73
C ASN A 150 3.18 -31.65 -18.05
N GLY A 151 2.33 -30.89 -18.75
CA GLY A 151 0.99 -31.30 -19.20
C GLY A 151 0.98 -32.10 -20.51
N GLY A 152 2.10 -32.18 -21.23
CA GLY A 152 2.24 -32.90 -22.50
C GLY A 152 2.58 -34.40 -22.40
N SER A 153 2.78 -34.94 -21.18
CA SER A 153 3.31 -36.30 -20.96
C SER A 153 2.26 -37.36 -20.60
N LEU A 154 1.00 -37.22 -21.05
CA LEU A 154 -0.07 -38.22 -20.81
C LEU A 154 -0.79 -38.73 -22.06
N LEU A 155 -0.33 -38.42 -23.28
CA LEU A 155 -1.03 -38.86 -24.50
C LEU A 155 -0.12 -38.99 -25.74
N THR A 156 1.04 -39.61 -25.59
CA THR A 156 1.77 -40.19 -26.74
C THR A 156 2.40 -41.53 -26.36
N ASP A 157 1.55 -42.53 -26.15
CA ASP A 157 1.81 -43.84 -26.73
C ASP A 157 0.53 -44.22 -27.51
N PRO A 158 0.57 -44.30 -28.86
CA PRO A 158 -0.47 -45.02 -29.56
C PRO A 158 -0.43 -46.48 -29.08
N PRO A 159 -1.57 -47.16 -28.91
CA PRO A 159 -1.55 -48.60 -28.66
C PRO A 159 -0.77 -49.26 -29.80
N GLN A 160 0.39 -49.84 -29.49
CA GLN A 160 1.07 -50.74 -30.40
C GLN A 160 0.07 -51.85 -30.71
N GLY A 161 -0.38 -51.86 -31.97
CA GLY A 161 -1.17 -52.95 -32.51
C GLY A 161 -0.39 -54.24 -32.33
N GLY A 162 -0.87 -55.08 -31.43
CA GLY A 162 -0.55 -56.50 -31.44
C GLY A 162 -1.38 -57.13 -32.56
N GLU A 163 -0.83 -57.12 -33.76
CA GLU A 163 -0.92 -58.33 -34.59
C GLU A 163 -0.07 -59.39 -33.87
N ASP A 164 -0.68 -60.52 -33.52
CA ASP A 164 -0.08 -61.87 -33.54
C ASP A 164 -1.03 -62.86 -32.86
N GLY A 165 -1.58 -63.81 -33.64
CA GLY A 165 -2.16 -65.07 -33.14
C GLY A 165 -3.59 -65.38 -33.53
#